data_AF-A0A843II32-F1
#
_entry.id   AF-A0A843II32-F1
#
_cell.length_a   1.000
_cell.length_b   1.000
_cell.length_c   1.000
_cell.angle_alpha   90.00
_cell.angle_beta   90.00
_cell.angle_gamma   90.00
#
_symmetry.space_group_name_H-M   'P 1'
#
loop_
_entity.id
_entity.type
_entity.pdbx_description
1 polymer ?
#
loop_
_entity_poly.entity_id
_entity_poly.type
_entity_poly.pdbx_seq_one_letter_code
_entity_poly.pdbx_strand_id
1 'polypeptide(L)'
;MIEYIKAALLIIAAILIIISAVGLISLSNTTKNKVYARIHIVGLFDIACIIALIGLGQYLLAGVYFILSPFTAHAIANAYWKNEDRENNVDLMTVEEEVDENHPFIHPKEKMQALESENSEKLKADDRFSVTTIEIDEEE
;
A
#
# COMPACT_ATOMS: atom_id res chain seq x y z
N MET A 1 40.55 13.10 18.19
CA MET A 1 40.23 11.94 17.33
C MET A 1 38.74 11.90 16.99
N ILE A 2 37.84 11.93 17.99
CA ILE A 2 36.38 11.93 17.77
C ILE A 2 35.88 13.12 16.94
N GLU A 3 36.46 14.31 17.13
CA GLU A 3 36.16 15.54 16.38
C GLU A 3 36.42 15.38 14.87
N TYR A 4 37.54 14.75 14.51
CA TYR A 4 37.89 14.50 13.10
C TYR A 4 36.91 13.53 12.42
N ILE A 5 36.42 12.54 13.17
CA ILE A 5 35.41 11.59 12.69
C ILE A 5 34.09 12.31 12.41
N LYS A 6 33.65 13.17 13.34
CA LYS A 6 32.43 13.99 13.15
C LYS A 6 32.56 14.91 11.95
N ALA A 7 33.69 15.59 11.82
CA ALA A 7 33.96 16.46 10.67
C ALA A 7 33.93 15.71 9.34
N ALA A 8 34.57 14.53 9.27
CA ALA A 8 34.54 13.68 8.08
C ALA A 8 33.11 13.23 7.71
N LEU A 9 32.31 12.81 8.70
CA LEU A 9 30.90 12.44 8.50
C LEU A 9 30.08 13.60 7.93
N LEU A 10 30.26 14.82 8.45
CA LEU A 10 29.55 15.99 7.95
C LEU A 10 29.95 16.37 6.52
N ILE A 11 31.23 16.23 6.16
CA ILE A 11 31.70 16.46 4.79
C ILE A 11 31.05 15.46 3.83
N ILE A 12 31.02 14.17 4.19
CA ILE A 12 30.37 13.13 3.38
C ILE A 12 28.88 13.43 3.22
N ALA A 13 28.18 13.75 4.32
CA ALA A 13 26.77 14.11 4.28
C ALA A 13 26.49 15.31 3.37
N ALA A 14 27.33 16.36 3.45
CA ALA A 14 27.18 17.54 2.60
C ALA A 14 27.34 17.20 1.10
N ILE A 15 28.32 16.37 0.74
CA ILE A 15 28.52 15.93 -0.65
C ILE A 15 27.31 15.14 -1.14
N LEU A 16 26.80 14.21 -0.33
CA LEU A 16 25.62 13.42 -0.69
C LEU A 16 24.37 14.27 -0.85
N ILE A 17 24.18 15.30 -0.01
CA ILE A 17 23.08 16.26 -0.12
C ILE A 17 23.17 17.04 -1.44
N ILE A 18 24.36 17.53 -1.80
CA ILE A 18 24.56 18.27 -3.06
C ILE A 18 24.26 17.36 -4.27
N ILE A 19 24.79 16.13 -4.27
CA ILE A 19 24.54 15.16 -5.36
C ILE A 19 23.05 14.85 -5.46
N SER A 20 22.38 14.65 -4.32
CA SER A 20 20.93 14.35 -4.30
C SER A 20 20.11 15.53 -4.82
N ALA A 21 20.45 16.76 -4.42
CA ALA A 21 19.78 17.97 -4.90
C ALA A 21 19.96 18.16 -6.42
N VAL A 22 21.18 18.00 -6.93
CA VAL A 22 21.46 18.07 -8.37
C VAL A 22 20.75 16.93 -9.11
N GLY A 23 20.77 15.71 -8.59
CA GLY A 23 20.10 14.56 -9.17
C GLY A 23 18.58 14.74 -9.26
N LEU A 24 17.98 15.36 -8.23
CA LEU A 24 16.55 15.63 -8.19
C LEU A 24 16.13 16.66 -9.26
N ILE A 25 16.94 17.69 -9.50
CA ILE A 25 16.71 18.72 -10.52
C ILE A 25 17.01 18.18 -11.93
N SER A 26 18.07 17.39 -12.08
CA SER A 26 18.57 16.87 -13.36
C SER A 26 17.65 15.82 -13.99
N LEU A 27 16.73 15.24 -13.21
CA LEU A 27 15.82 14.21 -13.70
C LEU A 27 14.78 14.77 -14.68
N SER A 28 15.15 14.75 -15.97
CA SER A 28 14.37 15.31 -17.07
C SER A 28 13.14 14.47 -17.44
N ASN A 29 12.24 15.10 -18.19
CA ASN A 29 10.92 14.56 -18.48
C ASN A 29 10.87 13.40 -19.49
N THR A 30 11.98 12.75 -19.83
CA THR A 30 12.02 11.73 -20.89
C THR A 30 12.11 10.28 -20.38
N THR A 31 12.36 10.06 -19.08
CA THR A 31 12.52 8.71 -18.52
C THR A 31 11.17 8.09 -18.14
N LYS A 32 10.97 6.80 -18.45
CA LYS A 32 9.69 6.09 -18.19
C LYS A 32 9.37 5.94 -16.69
N ASN A 33 10.38 5.92 -15.80
CA ASN A 33 10.20 5.68 -14.36
C ASN A 33 10.72 6.85 -13.51
N LYS A 34 10.30 8.09 -13.81
CA LYS A 34 10.78 9.29 -13.09
C LYS A 34 10.49 9.23 -11.61
N VAL A 35 9.30 8.83 -11.21
CA VAL A 35 8.89 8.89 -9.80
C VAL A 35 9.64 7.88 -8.97
N TYR A 36 9.86 6.67 -9.49
CA TYR A 36 10.74 5.70 -8.84
C TYR A 36 12.17 6.25 -8.66
N ALA A 37 12.73 6.88 -9.70
CA ALA A 37 14.04 7.51 -9.60
C ALA A 37 14.08 8.67 -8.59
N ARG A 38 13.03 9.50 -8.52
CA ARG A 38 12.91 10.58 -7.51
C ARG A 38 12.82 10.01 -6.09
N ILE A 39 12.03 8.97 -5.88
CA ILE A 39 11.92 8.30 -4.57
C ILE A 39 13.29 7.76 -4.15
N HIS A 40 14.05 7.18 -5.08
CA HIS A 40 15.39 6.68 -4.78
C HIS A 40 16.41 7.79 -4.46
N ILE A 41 16.30 8.96 -5.12
CA ILE A 41 17.13 10.14 -4.83
C ILE A 41 16.75 10.76 -3.47
N VAL A 42 15.46 10.84 -3.16
CA VAL A 42 14.97 11.32 -1.86
C VAL A 42 15.41 10.37 -0.73
N GLY A 43 15.40 9.05 -0.96
CA GLY A 43 15.96 8.09 -0.02
C GLY A 43 17.47 8.29 0.24
N LEU A 44 18.26 8.63 -0.80
CA LEU A 44 19.67 8.97 -0.62
C LEU A 44 19.85 10.26 0.21
N PHE A 45 18.98 11.25 0.01
CA PHE A 45 18.94 12.48 0.78
C PHE A 45 18.65 12.22 2.27
N ASP A 46 17.65 11.38 2.58
CA ASP A 46 17.32 10.99 3.94
C ASP A 46 18.51 10.34 4.67
N ILE A 47 19.23 9.43 3.99
CA ILE A 47 20.42 8.78 4.54
C ILE A 47 21.55 9.79 4.79
N ALA A 48 21.74 10.76 3.89
CA ALA A 48 22.70 11.84 4.10
C ALA A 48 22.36 12.69 5.33
N CYS A 49 21.07 13.01 5.53
CA CYS A 49 20.60 13.70 6.73
C CYS A 49 20.81 12.87 8.01
N ILE A 50 20.56 11.56 7.97
CA ILE A 50 20.81 10.66 9.11
C ILE A 50 22.30 10.64 9.48
N ILE A 51 23.20 10.55 8.48
CA ILE A 51 24.65 10.64 8.67
C ILE A 51 25.04 11.98 9.30
N ALA A 52 24.44 13.09 8.85
CA ALA A 52 24.68 14.41 9.43
C ALA A 52 24.24 14.48 10.91
N LEU A 53 23.07 13.95 11.23
CA LEU A 53 22.55 13.90 12.61
C LEU A 53 23.45 13.07 13.53
N ILE A 54 23.99 11.95 13.04
CA ILE A 54 25.00 11.15 13.76
C ILE A 54 26.29 11.97 13.98
N GLY A 55 26.75 12.70 12.97
CA GLY A 55 27.91 13.60 13.07
C GLY A 55 27.71 14.72 14.11
N LEU A 56 26.49 15.22 14.25
CA LEU A 56 26.09 16.22 15.27
C LEU A 56 25.87 15.61 16.67
N GLY A 57 25.92 14.29 16.82
CA GLY A 57 25.68 13.59 18.08
C GLY A 57 24.20 13.44 18.46
N GLN A 58 23.28 13.69 17.53
CA GLN A 58 21.84 13.58 17.72
C GLN A 58 21.33 12.17 17.38
N TYR A 59 21.80 11.18 18.14
CA TYR A 59 21.57 9.76 17.83
C TYR A 59 20.10 9.34 17.90
N LEU A 60 19.35 9.86 18.88
CA LEU A 60 17.93 9.56 19.01
C LEU A 60 17.14 10.04 17.79
N LEU A 61 17.41 11.27 17.35
CA LEU A 61 16.74 11.85 16.19
C LEU A 61 17.14 11.13 14.90
N ALA A 62 18.42 10.76 14.76
CA ALA A 62 18.89 9.94 13.65
C ALA A 62 18.18 8.58 13.58
N GLY A 63 17.98 7.92 14.74
CA GLY A 63 17.25 6.66 14.82
C GLY A 63 15.77 6.80 14.41
N VAL A 64 15.10 7.86 14.86
CA VAL A 64 13.71 8.14 14.47
C VAL A 64 13.61 8.38 12.96
N TYR A 65 14.51 9.19 12.38
CA TYR A 65 14.55 9.42 10.94
C TYR A 65 14.84 8.16 10.14
N PHE A 66 15.74 7.31 10.64
CA PHE A 66 16.06 6.03 10.00
C PHE A 66 14.85 5.09 9.92
N ILE A 67 14.03 5.06 10.97
CA ILE A 67 12.79 4.27 10.96
C ILE A 67 11.77 4.90 10.01
N LEU A 68 11.61 6.23 10.02
CA LEU A 68 10.59 6.91 9.22
C LEU A 68 10.88 6.88 7.70
N SER A 69 12.13 6.97 7.28
CA SER A 69 12.52 7.05 5.87
C SER A 69 11.97 5.92 4.98
N PRO A 70 12.01 4.63 5.35
CA PRO A 70 11.37 3.58 4.53
C PRO A 70 9.84 3.70 4.47
N PHE A 71 9.18 4.15 5.55
CA PHE A 71 7.73 4.34 5.54
C PHE A 71 7.31 5.52 4.66
N THR A 72 8.06 6.63 4.69
CA THR A 72 7.80 7.77 3.82
C THR A 72 7.99 7.38 2.36
N ALA A 73 9.08 6.67 2.02
CA ALA A 73 9.30 6.17 0.66
C ALA A 73 8.17 5.24 0.19
N HIS A 74 7.73 4.32 1.05
CA HIS A 74 6.63 3.41 0.72
C HIS A 74 5.29 4.14 0.54
N ALA A 75 4.97 5.09 1.43
CA ALA A 75 3.75 5.89 1.33
C ALA A 75 3.72 6.73 0.05
N ILE A 76 4.84 7.35 -0.33
CA ILE A 76 4.97 8.14 -1.57
C ILE A 76 4.82 7.23 -2.80
N ALA A 77 5.45 6.06 -2.82
CA ALA A 77 5.33 5.09 -3.91
C ALA A 77 3.88 4.61 -4.10
N ASN A 78 3.21 4.25 -3.00
CA ASN A 78 1.82 3.79 -3.03
C ASN A 78 0.85 4.90 -3.46
N ALA A 79 1.05 6.13 -2.97
CA ALA A 79 0.25 7.27 -3.39
C ALA A 79 0.42 7.58 -4.88
N TYR A 80 1.65 7.46 -5.41
CA TYR A 80 1.90 7.63 -6.83
C TYR A 80 1.23 6.53 -7.67
N TRP A 81 1.40 5.26 -7.29
CA TRP A 81 0.77 4.14 -7.99
C TRP A 81 -0.76 4.27 -8.03
N LYS A 82 -1.39 4.61 -6.89
CA LYS A 82 -2.85 4.81 -6.83
C LYS A 82 -3.33 5.97 -7.68
N ASN A 83 -2.54 7.03 -7.82
CA ASN A 83 -2.87 8.15 -8.70
C ASN A 83 -2.72 7.78 -10.17
N GLU A 84 -1.62 7.11 -10.55
CA GLU A 84 -1.39 6.64 -11.93
C GLU A 84 -2.46 5.64 -12.36
N ASP A 85 -2.84 4.72 -11.47
CA ASP A 85 -3.94 3.76 -11.69
C ASP A 85 -5.27 4.49 -11.94
N ARG A 86 -5.61 5.50 -11.14
CA ARG A 86 -6.82 6.30 -11.33
C ARG A 86 -6.81 7.11 -12.64
N GLU A 87 -5.66 7.62 -13.06
CA GLU A 87 -5.52 8.38 -14.31
C GLU A 87 -5.52 7.50 -15.56
N ASN A 88 -5.10 6.24 -15.45
CA ASN A 88 -5.05 5.30 -16.58
C ASN A 88 -6.33 4.46 -16.71
N ASN A 89 -7.05 4.23 -15.60
CA ASN A 89 -8.29 3.45 -15.55
C ASN A 89 -9.54 4.34 -15.41
N VAL A 90 -9.52 5.54 -16.01
CA VAL A 90 -10.66 6.49 -15.94
C VAL A 90 -11.95 5.86 -16.47
N ASP A 91 -11.84 5.07 -17.55
CA ASP A 91 -12.98 4.38 -18.18
C ASP A 91 -13.64 3.35 -17.27
N LEU A 92 -12.89 2.75 -16.32
CA LEU A 92 -13.41 1.80 -15.32
C LEU A 92 -14.19 2.48 -14.19
N MET A 93 -14.05 3.81 -14.01
CA MET A 93 -14.89 4.56 -13.06
C MET A 93 -16.24 5.00 -13.66
N THR A 94 -16.37 4.95 -15.00
CA THR A 94 -17.59 5.31 -15.74
C THR A 94 -18.37 4.12 -16.27
N VAL A 95 -17.94 2.89 -15.99
CA VAL A 95 -18.79 1.72 -16.22
C VAL A 95 -19.93 1.81 -15.22
N GLU A 96 -21.06 2.38 -15.64
CA GLU A 96 -22.35 1.99 -15.07
C GLU A 96 -22.34 0.46 -15.06
N GLU A 97 -22.51 -0.15 -13.90
CA GLU A 97 -22.76 -1.58 -13.78
C GLU A 97 -24.02 -1.88 -14.59
N GLU A 98 -23.89 -2.06 -15.90
CA GLU A 98 -24.88 -2.77 -16.70
C GLU A 98 -24.79 -4.20 -16.19
N VAL A 99 -25.58 -4.47 -15.15
CA VAL A 99 -25.82 -5.82 -14.66
C VAL A 99 -26.54 -6.54 -15.79
N ASP A 100 -25.76 -7.14 -16.69
CA ASP A 100 -26.27 -8.12 -17.63
C ASP A 100 -26.79 -9.29 -16.78
N GLU A 101 -28.12 -9.33 -16.59
CA GLU A 101 -28.82 -10.37 -15.83
C GLU A 101 -28.58 -11.78 -16.38
N ASN A 102 -28.03 -11.89 -17.61
CA ASN A 102 -27.66 -13.13 -18.27
C ASN A 102 -26.15 -13.44 -18.20
N HIS A 103 -25.35 -12.66 -17.46
CA HIS A 103 -23.94 -12.95 -17.30
C HIS A 103 -23.75 -14.31 -16.59
N PRO A 104 -23.06 -15.30 -17.19
CA PRO A 104 -23.01 -16.67 -16.69
C PRO A 104 -22.31 -16.81 -15.33
N PHE A 105 -21.60 -15.78 -14.88
CA PHE A 105 -20.86 -15.76 -13.61
C PHE A 105 -21.32 -14.67 -12.63
N ILE A 106 -22.21 -13.76 -13.04
CA ILE A 106 -22.70 -12.68 -12.16
C ILE A 106 -24.20 -12.88 -12.00
N HIS A 107 -24.61 -13.28 -10.80
CA HIS A 107 -26.00 -13.48 -10.47
C HIS A 107 -26.42 -12.41 -9.46
N PRO A 108 -27.49 -11.64 -9.75
CA PRO A 108 -28.02 -10.66 -8.82
C PRO A 108 -28.31 -11.30 -7.45
N LYS A 109 -28.01 -10.60 -6.36
CA LYS A 109 -28.24 -11.09 -4.98
C LYS A 109 -29.70 -11.52 -4.77
N GLU A 110 -30.64 -10.80 -5.39
CA GLU A 110 -32.07 -11.09 -5.34
C GLU A 110 -32.40 -12.46 -5.95
N LYS A 111 -31.75 -12.83 -7.06
CA LYS A 111 -31.92 -14.13 -7.73
C LYS A 111 -31.36 -15.28 -6.88
N MET A 112 -30.21 -15.07 -6.24
CA MET A 112 -29.63 -16.01 -5.29
C MET A 112 -30.53 -16.23 -4.08
N GLN A 113 -31.07 -15.14 -3.52
CA GLN A 113 -31.96 -15.18 -2.36
C GLN A 113 -33.31 -15.85 -2.67
N ALA A 114 -33.85 -15.65 -3.88
CA ALA A 114 -35.04 -16.35 -4.35
C ALA A 114 -34.81 -17.86 -4.46
N LEU A 115 -33.67 -18.30 -5.02
CA LEU A 115 -33.32 -19.72 -5.14
C LEU A 115 -33.10 -20.38 -3.76
N GLU A 116 -32.51 -19.67 -2.80
CA GLU A 116 -32.39 -20.16 -1.42
C GLU A 116 -33.76 -20.33 -0.76
N SER A 117 -34.69 -19.39 -0.99
CA SER A 117 -36.06 -19.49 -0.45
C SER A 117 -36.86 -20.64 -1.06
N GLU A 118 -36.76 -20.84 -2.39
CA GLU A 118 -37.42 -21.95 -3.09
C GLU A 118 -36.86 -23.32 -2.67
N ASN A 119 -35.54 -23.41 -2.46
CA ASN A 119 -34.92 -24.64 -1.98
C ASN A 119 -35.28 -24.94 -0.52
N SER A 120 -35.44 -23.90 0.32
CA SER A 120 -35.92 -24.04 1.70
C SER A 120 -37.37 -24.57 1.76
N GLU A 121 -38.25 -24.11 0.88
CA GLU A 121 -39.61 -24.64 0.77
C GLU A 121 -39.63 -26.09 0.26
N LYS A 122 -38.75 -26.44 -0.67
CA LYS A 122 -38.60 -27.83 -1.16
C LYS A 122 -38.05 -28.77 -0.08
N LEU A 123 -37.13 -28.29 0.76
CA LEU A 123 -36.58 -29.03 1.90
C LEU A 123 -37.62 -29.26 3.01
N LYS A 124 -38.59 -28.35 3.19
CA LYS A 124 -39.71 -28.55 4.14
C LYS A 124 -40.71 -29.62 3.70
N ALA A 125 -40.72 -30.01 2.43
CA ALA A 125 -41.65 -31.01 1.89
C ALA A 125 -41.09 -32.45 1.90
N ASP A 126 -39.78 -32.64 2.15
CA ASP A 126 -39.14 -33.95 2.12
C ASP A 126 -38.83 -34.41 3.56
N ASP A 127 -39.84 -34.97 4.23
CA ASP A 127 -39.74 -35.59 5.58
C ASP A 127 -38.76 -36.78 5.66
N ARG A 128 -38.07 -37.13 4.56
CA ARG A 128 -37.18 -38.29 4.46
C ARG A 128 -35.74 -38.04 4.92
N PHE A 129 -35.37 -36.78 5.16
CA PHE A 129 -34.09 -36.41 5.76
C PHE A 129 -34.30 -35.57 7.02
N SER A 130 -34.95 -36.16 8.03
CA SER A 130 -34.89 -35.60 9.38
C SER A 130 -33.49 -35.83 9.95
N VAL A 131 -32.62 -34.84 9.86
CA VAL A 131 -31.41 -34.79 10.69
C VAL A 131 -31.87 -34.35 12.07
N THR A 132 -32.00 -35.30 13.01
CA THR A 132 -32.15 -34.99 14.43
C THR A 132 -30.90 -34.28 14.92
N THR A 133 -31.02 -32.98 15.20
CA THR A 133 -30.04 -32.26 16.00
C THR A 133 -30.05 -32.87 17.40
N ILE A 134 -28.90 -33.36 17.84
CA ILE A 134 -28.69 -33.72 19.26
C ILE A 134 -28.76 -32.42 20.04
N GLU A 135 -29.79 -32.27 20.88
CA GLU A 135 -29.83 -31.27 21.94
C GLU A 135 -28.76 -31.66 22.96
N ILE A 136 -27.75 -30.81 23.12
CA ILE A 136 -26.82 -30.89 24.23
C ILE A 136 -27.49 -30.12 25.36
N ASP A 137 -28.01 -30.84 26.35
CA ASP A 137 -28.44 -30.25 27.62
C ASP A 137 -27.20 -29.68 28.33
N GLU A 138 -27.10 -28.36 28.40
CA GLU A 138 -26.31 -27.67 29.41
C GLU A 138 -27.19 -27.47 30.65
N GLU A 139 -27.50 -28.55 31.36
CA GLU A 139 -27.95 -28.47 32.75
C GLU A 139 -26.96 -29.21 33.67
N GLU A 140 -26.26 -28.38 34.47
CA GLU A 140 -25.41 -28.62 35.67
C GLU A 140 -23.97 -29.16 35.52
#